data_AF-A0A835RHV5-F1
#
_entry.id   AF-A0A835RHV5-F1
#
_cell.length_a   1.000
_cell.length_b   1.000
_cell.length_c   1.000
_cell.angle_alpha   90.00
_cell.angle_beta   90.00
_cell.angle_gamma   90.00
#
_symmetry.space_group_name_H-M   'P 1'
#
loop_
_entity.id
_entity.type
_entity.pdbx_description
1 polymer ?
#
loop_
_entity_poly.entity_id
_entity_poly.type
_entity_poly.pdbx_seq_one_letter_code
_entity_poly.pdbx_strand_id
1 'polypeptide(L)'
;MRGSPLLGFLLFYPLFLQWGILSYGSVAAQQGTWYDYTAYTECKRSPEAALYRGGVIKEGADTVRETTVGSSSPAFVLLNLTATTIYSFSCWVKINRGADSALLKARLSTGDGVLNCIGSSVVKRHCWSFLKGGFVLDTASQTSLVFFQNADGKPIDISLVSASLQPFSAEEWEMHRNNSISRKRKRAVAIHVSDAEGNPVSGASVSVEQIAKDFPFGSAIAKTILGNSKYQDWFVERFNAAVFENELKWYATEPEPGRLNYTVADAMLRFVHAHHILVRGHNIFWEDPRYTPAWVRNLSSADELRSAVSSRITGLLSRYKGDFVHWDVSNEMLHFDFYERRLGNTNASLEFFAAARAADPLATLFMNDFNVVETCDDVNSTVDDYVARLRELMRGGAANLEGIGLEGHFSKPNLPLIRAVLDKLSTLHLPIWLTEVDISKTFDRQTQAKYLEGVLREGFSHPGVNGIMLWSALHPNVSCYQMCLTDDDLENLPAGDVVDRLLNEWETKWAGGETNDHGIFSFVGFLGEYMVSATYGNRTSETTLSLSQGDETSHLNIQLQY
;
A
#
# COMPACT_ATOMS: atom_id res chain seq x y z
N MET A 1 55.33 -62.99 14.94
CA MET A 1 56.65 -62.84 14.29
C MET A 1 56.47 -62.05 13.01
N ARG A 2 57.50 -61.27 12.68
CA ARG A 2 57.61 -60.22 11.65
C ARG A 2 57.13 -60.62 10.24
N GLY A 3 56.62 -59.61 9.52
CA GLY A 3 57.27 -59.11 8.30
C GLY A 3 56.74 -59.57 6.94
N SER A 4 56.17 -58.60 6.21
CA SER A 4 55.84 -58.49 4.77
C SER A 4 56.97 -58.94 3.79
N PRO A 5 56.74 -59.09 2.46
CA PRO A 5 56.59 -57.93 1.56
C PRO A 5 55.67 -58.10 0.32
N LEU A 6 55.45 -56.94 -0.31
CA LEU A 6 54.68 -56.60 -1.52
C LEU A 6 55.06 -57.35 -2.80
N LEU A 7 54.09 -57.53 -3.72
CA LEU A 7 54.30 -57.30 -5.17
C LEU A 7 52.98 -56.95 -5.89
N GLY A 8 53.10 -56.04 -6.87
CA GLY A 8 52.05 -55.16 -7.38
C GLY A 8 51.02 -55.72 -8.36
N PHE A 9 50.06 -54.86 -8.70
CA PHE A 9 49.08 -55.09 -9.76
C PHE A 9 48.86 -53.84 -10.61
N LEU A 10 48.97 -54.05 -11.93
CA LEU A 10 48.59 -53.13 -13.00
C LEU A 10 47.08 -53.23 -13.28
N LEU A 11 46.55 -52.10 -13.72
CA LEU A 11 45.18 -51.75 -14.10
C LEU A 11 44.49 -52.73 -15.05
N PHE A 12 43.18 -52.94 -14.88
CA PHE A 12 42.15 -52.89 -15.93
C PHE A 12 40.75 -52.70 -15.31
N TYR A 13 40.00 -51.72 -15.84
CA TYR A 13 38.62 -51.37 -15.49
C TYR A 13 37.61 -52.47 -15.90
N PRO A 14 36.46 -52.53 -15.22
CA PRO A 14 35.20 -52.49 -15.97
C PRO A 14 34.19 -51.48 -15.41
N LEU A 15 33.48 -50.81 -16.32
CA LEU A 15 32.30 -49.98 -16.06
C LEU A 15 31.16 -50.83 -15.49
N PHE A 16 30.45 -50.32 -14.48
CA PHE A 16 29.00 -50.54 -14.34
C PHE A 16 28.33 -49.29 -13.73
N LEU A 17 27.16 -48.98 -14.28
CA LEU A 17 26.39 -47.76 -14.19
C LEU A 17 26.08 -47.29 -12.76
N GLN A 18 26.32 -45.99 -12.50
CA GLN A 18 25.82 -45.28 -11.33
C GLN A 18 24.53 -44.54 -11.72
N TRP A 19 23.45 -44.90 -11.05
CA TRP A 19 22.14 -44.25 -11.15
C TRP A 19 22.24 -42.79 -10.70
N GLY A 20 21.62 -41.91 -11.47
CA GLY A 20 21.58 -40.47 -11.22
C GLY A 20 20.90 -40.15 -9.90
N ILE A 21 21.69 -39.62 -8.97
CA ILE A 21 21.19 -38.73 -7.92
C ILE A 21 20.90 -37.42 -8.64
N LEU A 22 19.62 -37.07 -8.79
CA LEU A 22 19.22 -35.70 -9.13
C LEU A 22 19.58 -34.83 -7.92
N SER A 23 20.82 -34.37 -7.90
CA SER A 23 21.23 -33.24 -7.09
C SER A 23 20.36 -32.06 -7.52
N TYR A 24 19.60 -31.52 -6.58
CA TYR A 24 19.11 -30.15 -6.67
C TYR A 24 20.33 -29.27 -6.92
N GLY A 25 20.53 -28.89 -8.18
CA GLY A 25 21.47 -27.88 -8.55
C GLY A 25 21.02 -26.60 -7.88
N SER A 26 21.67 -26.24 -6.79
CA SER A 26 21.72 -24.87 -6.31
C SER A 26 22.39 -24.05 -7.41
N VAL A 27 21.59 -23.59 -8.38
CA VAL A 27 21.93 -22.41 -9.14
C VAL A 27 21.88 -21.30 -8.11
N ALA A 28 23.02 -21.01 -7.49
CA ALA A 28 23.25 -19.72 -6.88
C ALA A 28 23.16 -18.71 -8.04
N ALA A 29 21.94 -18.30 -8.38
CA ALA A 29 21.73 -17.04 -9.07
C ALA A 29 22.52 -16.01 -8.26
N GLN A 30 23.39 -15.24 -8.92
CA GLN A 30 23.91 -14.02 -8.31
C GLN A 30 22.70 -13.26 -7.76
N GLN A 31 22.46 -13.33 -6.45
CA GLN A 31 21.37 -12.57 -5.87
C GLN A 31 21.73 -11.11 -6.06
N GLY A 32 21.02 -10.46 -6.98
CA GLY A 32 21.05 -9.01 -7.13
C GLY A 32 20.77 -8.35 -5.78
N THR A 33 21.14 -7.08 -5.66
CA THR A 33 20.89 -6.30 -4.45
C THR A 33 19.40 -6.29 -4.12
N TRP A 34 19.00 -6.75 -2.92
CA TRP A 34 17.60 -6.68 -2.49
C TRP A 34 17.15 -5.22 -2.28
N TYR A 35 15.89 -4.91 -2.57
CA TYR A 35 15.34 -3.58 -2.25
C TYR A 35 15.39 -3.31 -0.74
N ASP A 36 15.93 -2.15 -0.38
CA ASP A 36 16.07 -1.65 0.98
C ASP A 36 14.91 -0.69 1.31
N TYR A 37 14.01 -1.14 2.18
CA TYR A 37 12.83 -0.39 2.65
C TYR A 37 13.18 0.70 3.68
N THR A 38 14.46 0.86 4.06
CA THR A 38 14.87 1.85 5.06
C THR A 38 14.49 3.27 4.64
N ALA A 39 13.85 4.00 5.54
CA ALA A 39 13.49 5.41 5.39
C ALA A 39 13.52 6.13 6.74
N TYR A 40 13.48 7.47 6.70
CA TYR A 40 13.50 8.31 7.89
C TYR A 40 12.57 9.51 7.73
N THR A 41 11.84 9.80 8.80
CA THR A 41 10.95 10.97 8.93
C THR A 41 11.45 11.97 9.96
N GLU A 42 12.49 11.62 10.71
CA GLU A 42 13.17 12.50 11.66
C GLU A 42 14.52 12.92 11.08
N CYS A 43 14.90 14.18 11.30
CA CYS A 43 16.24 14.61 10.94
C CYS A 43 17.26 14.12 11.97
N LYS A 44 18.48 13.79 11.51
CA LYS A 44 19.55 13.25 12.36
C LYS A 44 20.71 14.22 12.52
N ARG A 45 21.40 14.17 13.65
CA ARG A 45 22.63 14.96 13.86
C ARG A 45 23.76 14.52 12.92
N SER A 46 23.86 13.21 12.69
CA SER A 46 24.79 12.59 11.75
C SER A 46 23.99 11.78 10.72
N PRO A 47 24.34 11.84 9.43
CA PRO A 47 23.67 11.06 8.39
C PRO A 47 24.08 9.59 8.51
N GLU A 48 23.23 8.70 8.02
CA GLU A 48 23.58 7.29 7.85
C GLU A 48 24.41 7.09 6.58
N ALA A 49 25.03 5.91 6.45
CA ALA A 49 25.69 5.51 5.21
C ALA A 49 24.72 5.49 4.01
N ALA A 50 25.25 5.65 2.80
CA ALA A 50 24.45 5.56 1.58
C ALA A 50 23.79 4.18 1.47
N LEU A 51 22.49 4.16 1.16
CA LEU A 51 21.82 2.91 0.79
C LEU A 51 22.55 2.29 -0.40
N TYR A 52 22.60 0.96 -0.47
CA TYR A 52 23.24 0.23 -1.58
C TYR A 52 24.71 0.61 -1.83
N ARG A 53 25.41 1.17 -0.82
CA ARG A 53 26.78 1.70 -0.96
C ARG A 53 26.91 2.74 -2.10
N GLY A 54 25.87 3.54 -2.31
CA GLY A 54 25.82 4.59 -3.35
C GLY A 54 25.27 4.13 -4.71
N GLY A 55 25.13 2.83 -4.95
CA GLY A 55 24.64 2.30 -6.22
C GLY A 55 25.52 2.75 -7.39
N VAL A 56 24.93 3.38 -8.42
CA VAL A 56 25.67 3.90 -9.58
C VAL A 56 26.23 5.31 -9.38
N ILE A 57 25.86 6.00 -8.29
CA ILE A 57 26.50 7.27 -7.91
C ILE A 57 27.84 6.93 -7.26
N LYS A 58 28.94 7.17 -7.98
CA LYS A 58 30.30 7.02 -7.43
C LYS A 58 30.71 8.32 -6.72
N GLU A 59 31.38 8.21 -5.57
CA GLU A 59 31.92 9.36 -4.84
C GLU A 59 32.79 10.24 -5.76
N GLY A 60 32.52 11.55 -5.80
CA GLY A 60 33.28 12.53 -6.58
C GLY A 60 32.68 12.98 -7.92
N ALA A 61 31.44 12.60 -8.26
CA ALA A 61 30.72 13.05 -9.46
C ALA A 61 29.85 14.30 -9.25
N ASP A 62 30.19 15.13 -8.26
CA ASP A 62 29.44 16.34 -7.92
C ASP A 62 29.73 17.45 -8.94
N THR A 63 28.68 17.94 -9.57
CA THR A 63 28.72 19.16 -10.38
C THR A 63 27.77 20.19 -9.77
N VAL A 64 27.89 21.44 -10.22
CA VAL A 64 26.95 22.50 -9.85
C VAL A 64 26.11 22.84 -11.07
N ARG A 65 24.78 22.86 -10.91
CA ARG A 65 23.85 23.23 -11.97
C ARG A 65 23.07 24.47 -11.59
N GLU A 66 22.98 25.43 -12.50
CA GLU A 66 21.99 26.51 -12.40
C GLU A 66 20.59 25.95 -12.66
N THR A 67 19.71 26.12 -11.68
CA THR A 67 18.30 25.75 -11.78
C THR A 67 17.54 26.76 -12.63
N THR A 68 16.30 26.45 -13.01
CA THR A 68 15.41 27.35 -13.77
C THR A 68 15.12 28.68 -13.06
N VAL A 69 15.43 28.78 -11.76
CA VAL A 69 15.29 29.99 -10.94
C VAL A 69 16.60 30.78 -10.80
N GLY A 70 17.65 30.38 -11.53
CA GLY A 70 18.97 31.02 -11.50
C GLY A 70 19.80 30.70 -10.26
N SER A 71 19.37 29.75 -9.42
CA SER A 71 20.13 29.32 -8.24
C SER A 71 21.04 28.12 -8.56
N SER A 72 22.28 28.16 -8.09
CA SER A 72 23.22 27.04 -8.21
C SER A 72 22.92 25.98 -7.15
N SER A 73 22.58 24.76 -7.58
CA SER A 73 22.42 23.59 -6.70
C SER A 73 23.49 22.54 -6.99
N PRO A 74 24.02 21.84 -5.98
CA PRO A 74 24.72 20.58 -6.19
C PRO A 74 23.85 19.63 -7.04
N ALA A 75 24.48 18.89 -7.94
CA ALA A 75 23.84 17.96 -8.85
C ALA A 75 24.71 16.74 -9.13
N PHE A 76 24.06 15.59 -9.33
CA PHE A 76 24.70 14.34 -9.70
C PHE A 76 24.58 14.12 -11.21
N VAL A 77 25.72 13.94 -11.88
CA VAL A 77 25.77 13.52 -13.28
C VAL A 77 25.57 12.02 -13.36
N LEU A 78 24.55 11.60 -14.11
CA LEU A 78 24.21 10.21 -14.34
C LEU A 78 24.46 9.87 -15.80
N LEU A 79 25.15 8.77 -16.04
CA LEU A 79 25.52 8.32 -17.38
C LEU A 79 24.78 7.03 -17.73
N ASN A 80 24.37 6.91 -19.00
CA ASN A 80 23.81 5.70 -19.58
C ASN A 80 22.59 5.15 -18.83
N LEU A 81 21.65 6.03 -18.48
CA LEU A 81 20.37 5.58 -17.93
C LEU A 81 19.56 4.90 -19.03
N THR A 82 18.98 3.75 -18.71
CA THR A 82 18.24 2.91 -19.65
C THR A 82 16.73 3.10 -19.48
N ALA A 83 15.99 2.99 -20.58
CA ALA A 83 14.54 2.92 -20.53
C ALA A 83 14.09 1.69 -19.75
N THR A 84 12.91 1.75 -19.13
CA THR A 84 12.27 0.64 -18.37
C THR A 84 12.99 0.19 -17.10
N THR A 85 14.25 0.56 -16.90
CA THR A 85 14.97 0.34 -15.64
C THR A 85 14.35 1.17 -14.53
N ILE A 86 14.18 0.53 -13.39
CA ILE A 86 13.61 1.12 -12.20
C ILE A 86 14.74 1.66 -11.33
N TYR A 87 14.77 2.96 -11.12
CA TYR A 87 15.82 3.60 -10.32
C TYR A 87 15.27 4.02 -8.96
N SER A 88 15.88 3.52 -7.88
CA SER A 88 15.63 3.99 -6.51
C SER A 88 16.70 5.01 -6.11
N PHE A 89 16.27 6.18 -5.69
CA PHE A 89 17.13 7.28 -5.28
C PHE A 89 17.00 7.58 -3.79
N SER A 90 18.11 7.88 -3.13
CA SER A 90 18.11 8.43 -1.78
C SER A 90 19.30 9.34 -1.53
N CYS A 91 19.17 10.29 -0.59
CA CYS A 91 20.26 11.15 -0.16
C CYS A 91 19.95 11.77 1.20
N TRP A 92 21.00 12.10 1.96
CA TRP A 92 20.89 12.95 3.14
C TRP A 92 21.22 14.40 2.78
N VAL A 93 20.34 15.31 3.19
CA VAL A 93 20.43 16.73 2.84
C VAL A 93 20.39 17.61 4.08
N LYS A 94 21.20 18.68 4.08
CA LYS A 94 21.19 19.70 5.15
C LYS A 94 21.29 21.09 4.55
N ILE A 95 20.55 22.06 5.10
CA ILE A 95 20.71 23.47 4.74
C ILE A 95 21.95 24.03 5.46
N ASN A 96 22.80 24.75 4.74
CA ASN A 96 23.91 25.50 5.31
C ASN A 96 23.49 26.96 5.59
N ARG A 97 22.88 27.60 4.58
CA ARG A 97 22.45 29.01 4.60
C ARG A 97 21.20 29.22 3.74
N GLY A 98 20.48 30.32 3.99
CA GLY A 98 19.32 30.76 3.21
C GLY A 98 17.97 30.51 3.87
N ALA A 99 17.83 29.45 4.67
CA ALA A 99 16.62 29.16 5.46
C ALA A 99 16.95 28.25 6.66
N ASP A 100 16.08 28.22 7.68
CA ASP A 100 16.18 27.24 8.78
C ASP A 100 15.52 25.89 8.43
N SER A 101 14.48 25.94 7.57
CA SER A 101 13.79 24.80 6.99
C SER A 101 13.27 25.16 5.60
N ALA A 102 13.25 24.20 4.66
CA ALA A 102 12.71 24.39 3.32
C ALA A 102 12.19 23.06 2.74
N LEU A 103 11.15 23.12 1.89
CA LEU A 103 10.75 21.97 1.09
C LEU A 103 11.68 21.86 -0.12
N LEU A 104 12.46 20.78 -0.17
CA LEU A 104 13.38 20.50 -1.27
C LEU A 104 12.85 19.38 -2.14
N LYS A 105 12.90 19.57 -3.45
CA LYS A 105 12.56 18.55 -4.45
C LYS A 105 13.81 18.09 -5.18
N ALA A 106 14.04 16.79 -5.22
CA ALA A 106 14.98 16.19 -6.14
C ALA A 106 14.30 16.07 -7.51
N ARG A 107 14.98 16.54 -8.55
CA ARG A 107 14.47 16.54 -9.93
C ARG A 107 15.46 15.88 -10.86
N LEU A 108 14.93 15.11 -11.81
CA LEU A 108 15.69 14.52 -12.89
C LEU A 108 15.53 15.39 -14.14
N SER A 109 16.64 15.63 -14.84
CA SER A 109 16.63 16.18 -16.19
C SER A 109 17.50 15.35 -17.11
N THR A 110 16.96 15.07 -18.30
CA THR A 110 17.60 14.28 -19.36
C THR A 110 17.91 15.17 -20.57
N GLY A 111 18.68 14.65 -21.53
CA GLY A 111 19.07 15.37 -22.76
C GLY A 111 17.91 15.86 -23.65
N ASP A 112 16.74 15.22 -23.57
CA ASP A 112 15.55 15.54 -24.38
C ASP A 112 14.60 16.51 -23.65
N GLY A 113 15.00 17.00 -22.46
CA GLY A 113 14.17 17.80 -21.56
C GLY A 113 13.36 16.95 -20.57
N VAL A 114 12.52 17.64 -19.79
CA VAL A 114 11.67 17.18 -18.66
C VAL A 114 12.34 17.27 -17.27
N LEU A 115 11.67 17.97 -16.34
CA LEU A 115 12.07 18.30 -14.96
C LEU A 115 11.19 17.54 -13.95
N ASN A 116 11.13 16.20 -14.06
CA ASN A 116 10.24 15.40 -13.21
C ASN A 116 10.72 15.45 -11.75
N CYS A 117 9.79 15.68 -10.82
CA CYS A 117 10.06 15.42 -9.41
C CYS A 117 10.22 13.91 -9.18
N ILE A 118 11.32 13.53 -8.54
CA ILE A 118 11.65 12.13 -8.24
C ILE A 118 11.64 11.84 -6.75
N GLY A 119 11.49 12.86 -5.90
CA GLY A 119 11.34 12.75 -4.45
C GLY A 119 11.37 14.14 -3.82
N SER A 120 10.81 14.27 -2.62
CA SER A 120 10.82 15.52 -1.86
C SER A 120 11.12 15.27 -0.38
N SER A 121 11.64 16.30 0.29
CA SER A 121 11.86 16.27 1.73
C SER A 121 11.84 17.68 2.32
N VAL A 122 11.27 17.84 3.52
CA VAL A 122 11.43 19.06 4.32
C VAL A 122 12.81 19.02 4.98
N VAL A 123 13.74 19.79 4.41
CA VAL A 123 15.15 19.79 4.81
C VAL A 123 15.43 20.91 5.82
N LYS A 124 16.28 20.63 6.81
CA LYS A 124 16.57 21.53 7.94
C LYS A 124 18.04 21.97 7.97
N ARG A 125 18.30 23.10 8.63
CA ARG A 125 19.65 23.68 8.76
C ARG A 125 20.56 22.97 9.77
N HIS A 126 19.98 22.53 10.88
CA HIS A 126 20.74 22.04 12.04
C HIS A 126 20.86 20.51 12.13
N CYS A 127 20.33 19.78 11.14
CA CYS A 127 20.32 18.32 11.10
C CYS A 127 20.15 17.81 9.66
N TRP A 128 20.61 16.60 9.41
CA TRP A 128 20.47 15.91 8.13
C TRP A 128 19.07 15.34 7.98
N SER A 129 18.40 15.69 6.89
CA SER A 129 17.05 15.24 6.54
C SER A 129 17.16 14.22 5.41
N PHE A 130 16.39 13.14 5.48
CA PHE A 130 16.44 12.07 4.50
C PHE A 130 15.45 12.33 3.36
N LEU A 131 15.93 12.21 2.12
CA LEU A 131 15.11 12.22 0.92
C LEU A 131 15.21 10.84 0.28
N LYS A 132 14.05 10.23 0.00
CA LYS A 132 13.93 8.97 -0.74
C LYS A 132 12.95 9.16 -1.88
N GLY A 133 13.18 8.45 -2.97
CA GLY A 133 12.38 8.58 -4.17
C GLY A 133 12.84 7.62 -5.25
N GLY A 134 12.50 7.94 -6.49
CA GLY A 134 12.91 7.17 -7.65
C GLY A 134 12.17 7.56 -8.92
N PHE A 135 12.52 6.88 -10.01
CA PHE A 135 11.95 7.13 -11.32
C PHE A 135 12.13 5.95 -12.26
N VAL A 136 11.36 5.96 -13.34
CA VAL A 136 11.52 5.09 -14.51
C VAL A 136 11.59 6.00 -15.74
N LEU A 137 12.49 5.70 -16.66
CA LEU A 137 12.59 6.43 -17.93
C LEU A 137 11.77 5.74 -19.02
N ASP A 138 11.07 6.54 -19.81
CA ASP A 138 10.41 6.08 -21.03
C ASP A 138 11.42 5.85 -22.16
N THR A 139 12.45 6.69 -22.24
CA THR A 139 13.53 6.62 -23.23
C THR A 139 14.89 6.62 -22.54
N ALA A 140 15.84 5.86 -23.09
CA ALA A 140 17.20 5.83 -22.56
C ALA A 140 17.86 7.21 -22.71
N SER A 141 18.72 7.57 -21.75
CA SER A 141 19.43 8.84 -21.73
C SER A 141 20.93 8.64 -21.51
N GLN A 142 21.73 9.17 -22.42
CA GLN A 142 23.20 9.09 -22.33
C GLN A 142 23.74 9.90 -21.16
N THR A 143 23.19 11.09 -20.95
CA THR A 143 23.56 11.99 -19.85
C THR A 143 22.31 12.56 -19.22
N SER A 144 22.22 12.41 -17.90
CA SER A 144 21.14 12.95 -17.08
C SER A 144 21.72 13.62 -15.84
N LEU A 145 20.91 14.47 -15.22
CA LEU A 145 21.28 15.24 -14.03
C LEU A 145 20.18 15.11 -12.99
N VAL A 146 20.54 14.65 -11.80
CA VAL A 146 19.70 14.83 -10.61
C VAL A 146 20.15 16.09 -9.92
N PHE A 147 19.27 17.07 -9.81
CA PHE A 147 19.53 18.33 -9.13
C PHE A 147 18.42 18.63 -8.12
N PHE A 148 18.66 19.57 -7.23
CA PHE A 148 17.74 19.89 -6.15
C PHE A 148 17.18 21.29 -6.33
N GLN A 149 15.91 21.46 -6.01
CA GLN A 149 15.23 22.73 -6.13
C GLN A 149 14.39 23.00 -4.89
N ASN A 150 14.59 24.19 -4.32
CA ASN A 150 13.72 24.71 -3.28
C ASN A 150 12.34 25.02 -3.87
N ALA A 151 11.28 24.53 -3.23
CA ALA A 151 9.92 24.65 -3.72
C ALA A 151 9.43 26.11 -3.82
N ASP A 152 9.89 26.99 -2.94
CA ASP A 152 9.50 28.42 -2.96
C ASP A 152 10.35 29.28 -3.92
N GLY A 153 11.28 28.66 -4.65
CA GLY A 153 12.15 29.31 -5.63
C GLY A 153 13.26 30.17 -5.03
N LYS A 154 13.34 30.33 -3.70
CA LYS A 154 14.40 31.13 -3.07
C LYS A 154 15.72 30.37 -3.06
N PRO A 155 16.86 31.07 -3.25
CA PRO A 155 18.17 30.44 -3.19
C PRO A 155 18.48 29.95 -1.77
N ILE A 156 18.89 28.68 -1.67
CA ILE A 156 19.40 28.07 -0.44
C ILE A 156 20.69 27.34 -0.75
N ASP A 157 21.63 27.39 0.20
CA ASP A 157 22.90 26.67 0.17
C ASP A 157 22.70 25.35 0.92
N ILE A 158 22.94 24.23 0.26
CA ILE A 158 22.70 22.88 0.80
C ILE A 158 23.97 22.02 0.71
N SER A 159 24.09 21.06 1.62
CA SER A 159 25.04 19.96 1.54
C SER A 159 24.31 18.65 1.31
N LEU A 160 24.92 17.81 0.48
CA LEU A 160 24.46 16.46 0.15
C LEU A 160 25.51 15.45 0.60
N VAL A 161 25.08 14.36 1.21
CA VAL A 161 25.95 13.24 1.58
C VAL A 161 25.20 11.92 1.42
N SER A 162 25.95 10.82 1.33
CA SER A 162 25.39 9.47 1.29
C SER A 162 24.34 9.28 0.20
N ALA A 163 24.54 9.92 -0.96
CA ALA A 163 23.65 9.78 -2.11
C ALA A 163 23.74 8.37 -2.69
N SER A 164 22.62 7.86 -3.18
CA SER A 164 22.53 6.54 -3.80
C SER A 164 21.53 6.54 -4.94
N LEU A 165 21.89 5.89 -6.03
CA LEU A 165 20.99 5.55 -7.13
C LEU A 165 21.15 4.08 -7.47
N GLN A 166 20.18 3.25 -7.11
CA GLN A 166 20.22 1.82 -7.39
C GLN A 166 19.30 1.48 -8.57
N PRO A 167 19.84 0.99 -9.69
CA PRO A 167 19.03 0.42 -10.77
C PRO A 167 18.51 -0.97 -10.37
N PHE A 168 17.29 -1.26 -10.79
CA PHE A 168 16.67 -2.57 -10.76
C PHE A 168 16.10 -2.87 -12.14
N SER A 169 16.32 -4.09 -12.63
CA SER A 169 15.57 -4.60 -13.78
C SER A 169 14.10 -4.80 -13.41
N ALA A 170 13.23 -4.95 -14.42
CA ALA A 170 11.83 -5.29 -14.18
C ALA A 170 11.69 -6.64 -13.45
N GLU A 171 12.55 -7.61 -13.79
CA GLU A 171 12.60 -8.94 -13.17
C GLU A 171 13.06 -8.88 -11.70
N GLU A 172 14.09 -8.07 -11.39
CA GLU A 172 14.53 -7.87 -10.01
C GLU A 172 13.44 -7.18 -9.18
N TRP A 173 12.79 -6.16 -9.73
CA TRP A 173 11.71 -5.47 -9.04
C TRP A 173 10.52 -6.39 -8.76
N GLU A 174 10.15 -7.23 -9.73
CA GLU A 174 9.10 -8.23 -9.58
C GLU A 174 9.49 -9.32 -8.57
N MET A 175 10.74 -9.80 -8.62
CA MET A 175 11.27 -10.73 -7.62
C MET A 175 11.18 -10.15 -6.21
N HIS A 176 11.48 -8.86 -6.03
CA HIS A 176 11.36 -8.18 -4.73
C HIS A 176 9.91 -8.09 -4.25
N ARG A 177 8.96 -7.80 -5.15
CA ARG A 177 7.52 -7.82 -4.82
C ARG A 177 7.08 -9.20 -4.38
N ASN A 178 7.42 -10.23 -5.15
CA ASN A 178 7.05 -11.62 -4.85
C ASN A 178 7.68 -12.12 -3.55
N ASN A 179 8.93 -11.73 -3.26
CA ASN A 179 9.54 -12.03 -1.97
C ASN A 179 8.78 -11.36 -0.82
N SER A 180 8.43 -10.08 -0.94
CA SER A 180 7.67 -9.37 0.08
C SER A 180 6.29 -9.99 0.28
N ILE A 181 5.56 -10.30 -0.80
CA ILE A 181 4.27 -11.00 -0.75
C ILE A 181 4.42 -12.34 -0.04
N SER A 182 5.42 -13.15 -0.40
CA SER A 182 5.66 -14.45 0.24
C SER A 182 5.91 -14.33 1.74
N ARG A 183 6.55 -13.25 2.20
CA ARG A 183 6.87 -13.03 3.63
C ARG A 183 5.76 -12.35 4.42
N LYS A 184 4.92 -11.54 3.76
CA LYS A 184 3.94 -10.66 4.43
C LYS A 184 2.50 -11.05 4.20
N ARG A 185 2.21 -11.74 3.10
CA ARG A 185 0.86 -12.13 2.68
C ARG A 185 0.68 -13.64 2.64
N LYS A 186 1.72 -14.42 2.94
CA LYS A 186 1.67 -15.88 2.99
C LYS A 186 2.32 -16.41 4.25
N ARG A 187 2.00 -17.66 4.59
CA ARG A 187 2.61 -18.38 5.70
C ARG A 187 2.66 -19.88 5.41
N ALA A 188 3.74 -20.52 5.87
CA ALA A 188 3.88 -21.97 5.79
C ALA A 188 2.94 -22.64 6.80
N VAL A 189 2.35 -23.77 6.39
CA VAL A 189 1.42 -24.56 7.19
C VAL A 189 1.84 -26.02 7.14
N ALA A 190 1.75 -26.71 8.28
CA ALA A 190 1.89 -28.16 8.39
C ALA A 190 0.65 -28.74 9.08
N ILE A 191 -0.08 -29.59 8.34
CA ILE A 191 -1.27 -30.31 8.78
C ILE A 191 -0.82 -31.71 9.19
N HIS A 192 -1.04 -32.04 10.46
CA HIS A 192 -0.76 -33.35 11.04
C HIS A 192 -2.05 -34.15 11.12
N VAL A 193 -2.08 -35.32 10.49
CA VAL A 193 -3.23 -36.23 10.50
C VAL A 193 -2.93 -37.44 11.37
N SER A 194 -3.83 -37.74 12.30
CA SER A 194 -3.70 -38.84 13.25
C SER A 194 -4.96 -39.70 13.33
N ASP A 195 -4.79 -40.97 13.76
CA ASP A 195 -5.89 -41.87 14.08
C ASP A 195 -6.50 -41.56 15.47
N ALA A 196 -7.49 -42.34 15.88
CA ALA A 196 -8.18 -42.12 17.16
C ALA A 196 -7.26 -42.35 18.38
N GLU A 197 -6.18 -43.10 18.19
CA GLU A 197 -5.15 -43.38 19.18
C GLU A 197 -4.01 -42.34 19.19
N GLY A 198 -4.04 -41.39 18.26
CA GLY A 198 -3.04 -40.32 18.13
C GLY A 198 -1.79 -40.72 17.32
N ASN A 199 -1.80 -41.87 16.65
CA ASN A 199 -0.70 -42.27 15.76
C ASN A 199 -0.79 -41.52 14.43
N PRO A 200 0.35 -41.14 13.83
CA PRO A 200 0.36 -40.47 12.53
C PRO A 200 -0.16 -41.38 11.42
N VAL A 201 -1.00 -40.83 10.54
CA VAL A 201 -1.58 -41.56 9.40
C VAL A 201 -0.87 -41.15 8.11
N SER A 202 -0.04 -42.05 7.56
CA SER A 202 0.59 -41.89 6.24
C SER A 202 -0.39 -42.18 5.10
N GLY A 203 -0.33 -41.41 4.02
CA GLY A 203 -1.20 -41.57 2.86
C GLY A 203 -2.65 -41.06 3.04
N ALA A 204 -2.92 -40.25 4.07
CA ALA A 204 -4.22 -39.56 4.20
C ALA A 204 -4.32 -38.45 3.17
N SER A 205 -5.41 -38.42 2.42
CA SER A 205 -5.70 -37.36 1.45
C SER A 205 -6.16 -36.10 2.20
N VAL A 206 -5.46 -34.99 2.01
CA VAL A 206 -5.78 -33.68 2.57
C VAL A 206 -6.20 -32.73 1.45
N SER A 207 -7.27 -31.98 1.67
CA SER A 207 -7.73 -30.89 0.81
C SER A 207 -7.86 -29.61 1.64
N VAL A 208 -7.35 -28.51 1.10
CA VAL A 208 -7.37 -27.18 1.71
C VAL A 208 -7.97 -26.20 0.73
N GLU A 209 -9.03 -25.53 1.15
CA GLU A 209 -9.76 -24.51 0.40
C GLU A 209 -9.75 -23.20 1.17
N GLN A 210 -9.33 -22.12 0.52
CA GLN A 210 -9.41 -20.78 1.11
C GLN A 210 -10.86 -20.29 1.02
N ILE A 211 -11.45 -19.96 2.16
CA ILE A 211 -12.86 -19.54 2.27
C ILE A 211 -13.00 -18.05 2.61
N ALA A 212 -11.93 -17.40 3.08
CA ALA A 212 -11.87 -15.94 3.20
C ALA A 212 -10.44 -15.42 3.00
N LYS A 213 -10.33 -14.21 2.44
CA LYS A 213 -9.05 -13.50 2.24
C LYS A 213 -8.83 -12.53 3.39
N ASP A 214 -7.62 -12.51 3.95
CA ASP A 214 -7.24 -11.58 5.03
C ASP A 214 -7.09 -10.14 4.54
N PHE A 215 -6.45 -9.95 3.38
CA PHE A 215 -6.15 -8.61 2.86
C PHE A 215 -7.43 -7.92 2.35
N PRO A 216 -7.81 -6.75 2.89
CA PRO A 216 -8.92 -5.97 2.39
C PRO A 216 -8.63 -5.39 1.01
N PHE A 217 -9.37 -5.86 0.01
CA PHE A 217 -9.35 -5.38 -1.35
C PHE A 217 -10.79 -5.05 -1.77
N GLY A 218 -11.04 -3.78 -2.06
CA GLY A 218 -12.38 -3.27 -2.24
C GLY A 218 -12.53 -2.27 -3.36
N SER A 219 -13.77 -1.82 -3.54
CA SER A 219 -14.10 -0.69 -4.42
C SER A 219 -15.19 0.17 -3.80
N ALA A 220 -15.22 1.43 -4.20
CA ALA A 220 -16.33 2.34 -3.94
C ALA A 220 -17.63 1.81 -4.59
N ILE A 221 -18.74 1.96 -3.88
CA ILE A 221 -20.08 1.70 -4.38
C ILE A 221 -20.95 2.94 -4.22
N ALA A 222 -21.85 3.14 -5.19
CA ALA A 222 -22.87 4.16 -5.16
C ALA A 222 -24.26 3.52 -4.98
N LYS A 223 -25.30 4.34 -4.77
CA LYS A 223 -26.69 3.89 -4.58
C LYS A 223 -27.25 2.96 -5.66
N THR A 224 -26.63 2.93 -6.85
CA THR A 224 -26.98 2.05 -7.98
C THR A 224 -26.83 0.55 -7.67
N ILE A 225 -26.07 0.20 -6.63
CA ILE A 225 -25.98 -1.16 -6.10
C ILE A 225 -27.33 -1.64 -5.54
N LEU A 226 -28.20 -0.72 -5.09
CA LEU A 226 -29.47 -1.08 -4.48
C LEU A 226 -30.48 -1.55 -5.53
N GLY A 227 -31.00 -2.77 -5.32
CA GLY A 227 -32.00 -3.37 -6.22
C GLY A 227 -31.42 -3.87 -7.55
N ASN A 228 -30.10 -3.83 -7.73
CA ASN A 228 -29.42 -4.36 -8.91
C ASN A 228 -28.69 -5.66 -8.55
N SER A 229 -29.39 -6.79 -8.62
CA SER A 229 -28.83 -8.09 -8.21
C SER A 229 -27.59 -8.47 -9.02
N LYS A 230 -27.54 -8.15 -10.32
CA LYS A 230 -26.36 -8.44 -11.15
C LYS A 230 -25.13 -7.68 -10.67
N TYR A 231 -25.27 -6.39 -10.33
CA TYR A 231 -24.15 -5.61 -9.81
C TYR A 231 -23.75 -6.06 -8.40
N GLN A 232 -24.72 -6.46 -7.58
CA GLN A 232 -24.45 -7.07 -6.27
C GLN A 232 -23.63 -8.36 -6.40
N ASP A 233 -24.09 -9.31 -7.23
CA ASP A 233 -23.40 -10.58 -7.49
C ASP A 233 -21.99 -10.35 -8.04
N TRP A 234 -21.84 -9.42 -9.01
CA TRP A 234 -20.55 -9.05 -9.58
C TRP A 234 -19.58 -8.48 -8.52
N PHE A 235 -20.09 -7.66 -7.59
CA PHE A 235 -19.27 -7.03 -6.55
C PHE A 235 -18.83 -8.02 -5.48
N VAL A 236 -19.75 -8.85 -4.96
CA VAL A 236 -19.48 -9.79 -3.85
C VAL A 236 -18.53 -10.91 -4.26
N GLU A 237 -18.48 -11.26 -5.54
CA GLU A 237 -17.51 -12.22 -6.09
C GLU A 237 -16.06 -11.71 -6.02
N ARG A 238 -15.87 -10.39 -6.01
CA ARG A 238 -14.54 -9.76 -6.20
C ARG A 238 -14.00 -9.11 -4.94
N PHE A 239 -14.86 -8.46 -4.15
CA PHE A 239 -14.44 -7.53 -3.13
C PHE A 239 -14.88 -7.95 -1.73
N ASN A 240 -13.94 -7.95 -0.78
CA ASN A 240 -14.20 -8.14 0.65
C ASN A 240 -14.23 -6.81 1.43
N ALA A 241 -14.06 -5.68 0.74
CA ALA A 241 -14.17 -4.35 1.31
C ALA A 241 -14.96 -3.38 0.41
N ALA A 242 -15.60 -2.38 1.01
CA ALA A 242 -16.40 -1.36 0.34
C ALA A 242 -16.21 0.03 0.98
N VAL A 243 -16.52 1.07 0.21
CA VAL A 243 -16.69 2.44 0.70
C VAL A 243 -17.87 3.06 -0.02
N PHE A 244 -18.67 3.88 0.66
CA PHE A 244 -19.77 4.58 -0.01
C PHE A 244 -19.23 5.85 -0.62
N GLU A 245 -19.40 6.00 -1.93
CA GLU A 245 -18.75 7.08 -2.68
C GLU A 245 -19.27 8.47 -2.26
N ASN A 246 -20.58 8.57 -2.00
CA ASN A 246 -21.24 9.84 -1.69
C ASN A 246 -22.25 9.75 -0.54
N GLU A 247 -22.80 8.57 -0.28
CA GLU A 247 -24.03 8.39 0.48
C GLU A 247 -23.88 8.66 1.99
N LEU A 248 -22.65 8.76 2.51
CA LEU A 248 -22.36 9.19 3.89
C LEU A 248 -21.88 10.64 4.00
N LYS A 249 -21.48 11.29 2.90
CA LYS A 249 -20.97 12.66 2.93
C LYS A 249 -22.03 13.62 3.50
N TRP A 250 -21.58 14.70 4.12
CA TRP A 250 -22.48 15.56 4.91
C TRP A 250 -23.60 16.16 4.05
N TYR A 251 -23.31 16.57 2.81
CA TYR A 251 -24.36 17.07 1.90
C TYR A 251 -25.41 16.02 1.51
N ALA A 252 -25.07 14.74 1.53
CA ALA A 252 -26.01 13.67 1.19
C ALA A 252 -26.94 13.35 2.36
N THR A 253 -26.38 13.39 3.58
CA THR A 253 -27.06 12.95 4.80
C THR A 253 -27.74 14.08 5.56
N GLU A 254 -27.33 15.34 5.36
CA GLU A 254 -27.94 16.53 5.96
C GLU A 254 -27.89 17.74 4.99
N PRO A 255 -28.65 17.71 3.89
CA PRO A 255 -28.65 18.79 2.90
C PRO A 255 -29.22 20.12 3.44
N GLU A 256 -30.03 20.08 4.48
CA GLU A 256 -30.62 21.22 5.19
C GLU A 256 -30.47 21.01 6.70
N PRO A 257 -30.35 22.07 7.52
CA PRO A 257 -30.11 21.95 8.95
C PRO A 257 -31.16 21.06 9.63
N GLY A 258 -30.73 19.99 10.30
CA GLY A 258 -31.60 19.05 11.02
C GLY A 258 -32.43 18.12 10.13
N ARG A 259 -32.37 18.25 8.79
CA ARG A 259 -33.08 17.36 7.86
C ARG A 259 -32.22 16.15 7.49
N LEU A 260 -32.07 15.26 8.46
CA LEU A 260 -31.28 14.04 8.32
C LEU A 260 -31.95 13.03 7.39
N ASN A 261 -31.19 12.45 6.46
CA ASN A 261 -31.64 11.34 5.63
C ASN A 261 -30.53 10.30 5.44
N TYR A 262 -30.69 9.17 6.13
CA TYR A 262 -29.78 8.04 6.08
C TYR A 262 -30.32 6.85 5.29
N THR A 263 -31.50 6.98 4.68
CA THR A 263 -32.25 5.86 4.06
C THR A 263 -31.41 5.06 3.07
N VAL A 264 -30.63 5.75 2.22
CA VAL A 264 -29.79 5.11 1.19
C VAL A 264 -28.56 4.46 1.84
N ALA A 265 -27.86 5.18 2.72
CA ALA A 265 -26.70 4.65 3.44
C ALA A 265 -27.06 3.40 4.26
N ASP A 266 -28.20 3.41 4.98
CA ASP A 266 -28.67 2.24 5.75
C ASP A 266 -28.99 1.04 4.85
N ALA A 267 -29.56 1.29 3.65
CA ALA A 267 -29.84 0.23 2.70
C ALA A 267 -28.55 -0.39 2.14
N MET A 268 -27.55 0.43 1.82
CA MET A 268 -26.24 -0.03 1.36
C MET A 268 -25.49 -0.75 2.48
N LEU A 269 -25.60 -0.26 3.71
CA LEU A 269 -25.00 -0.88 4.90
C LEU A 269 -25.56 -2.29 5.15
N ARG A 270 -26.88 -2.46 5.03
CA ARG A 270 -27.51 -3.79 5.08
C ARG A 270 -26.98 -4.73 4.00
N PHE A 271 -26.76 -4.23 2.77
CA PHE A 271 -26.18 -5.03 1.70
C PHE A 271 -24.77 -5.51 2.07
N VAL A 272 -23.86 -4.61 2.44
CA VAL A 272 -22.48 -5.02 2.78
C VAL A 272 -22.42 -5.96 3.99
N HIS A 273 -23.26 -5.75 5.02
CA HIS A 273 -23.34 -6.66 6.16
C HIS A 273 -23.87 -8.04 5.80
N ALA A 274 -24.90 -8.12 4.93
CA ALA A 274 -25.45 -9.40 4.49
C ALA A 274 -24.44 -10.27 3.74
N HIS A 275 -23.41 -9.65 3.16
CA HIS A 275 -22.31 -10.32 2.45
C HIS A 275 -20.99 -10.32 3.22
N HIS A 276 -20.98 -9.94 4.49
CA HIS A 276 -19.78 -9.88 5.34
C HIS A 276 -18.64 -9.03 4.75
N ILE A 277 -18.99 -7.97 4.03
CA ILE A 277 -18.03 -7.04 3.41
C ILE A 277 -17.66 -5.95 4.43
N LEU A 278 -16.37 -5.75 4.63
CA LEU A 278 -15.82 -4.67 5.45
C LEU A 278 -16.18 -3.32 4.83
N VAL A 279 -16.57 -2.32 5.61
CA VAL A 279 -16.94 -1.01 5.06
C VAL A 279 -16.21 0.14 5.74
N ARG A 280 -15.67 1.06 4.92
CA ARG A 280 -15.07 2.32 5.36
C ARG A 280 -16.11 3.43 5.41
N GLY A 281 -16.12 4.21 6.48
CA GLY A 281 -16.94 5.39 6.65
C GLY A 281 -16.26 6.59 6.00
N HIS A 282 -16.76 7.02 4.85
CA HIS A 282 -16.23 8.15 4.08
C HIS A 282 -17.33 9.18 3.79
N ASN A 283 -17.29 10.38 4.35
CA ASN A 283 -16.42 10.87 5.42
C ASN A 283 -17.27 11.62 6.45
N ILE A 284 -16.69 11.90 7.63
CA ILE A 284 -17.39 12.71 8.65
C ILE A 284 -17.39 14.18 8.20
N PHE A 285 -16.20 14.70 7.89
CA PHE A 285 -15.96 16.03 7.35
C PHE A 285 -15.07 15.99 6.11
N TRP A 286 -15.24 17.00 5.26
CA TRP A 286 -14.36 17.29 4.14
C TRP A 286 -13.97 18.76 4.22
N GLU A 287 -12.67 19.04 4.25
CA GLU A 287 -12.12 20.38 4.45
C GLU A 287 -12.31 21.29 3.24
N ASP A 288 -12.47 20.76 2.01
CA ASP A 288 -12.81 21.58 0.86
C ASP A 288 -14.24 22.14 0.99
N PRO A 289 -14.41 23.49 1.09
CA PRO A 289 -15.72 24.09 1.22
C PRO A 289 -16.68 23.72 0.09
N ARG A 290 -16.19 23.36 -1.11
CA ARG A 290 -17.07 22.98 -2.24
C ARG A 290 -17.95 21.78 -1.91
N TYR A 291 -17.51 20.90 -1.03
CA TYR A 291 -18.23 19.70 -0.62
C TYR A 291 -18.81 19.78 0.80
N THR A 292 -18.80 20.95 1.40
CA THR A 292 -19.51 21.22 2.65
C THR A 292 -20.93 21.72 2.35
N PRO A 293 -21.99 21.27 3.07
CA PRO A 293 -23.36 21.72 2.83
C PRO A 293 -23.48 23.26 2.80
N ALA A 294 -24.30 23.78 1.90
CA ALA A 294 -24.44 25.23 1.72
C ALA A 294 -24.86 25.95 3.02
N TRP A 295 -25.73 25.33 3.83
CA TRP A 295 -26.18 25.90 5.09
C TRP A 295 -25.05 25.97 6.13
N VAL A 296 -24.15 24.98 6.19
CA VAL A 296 -22.97 24.98 7.09
C VAL A 296 -22.00 26.11 6.69
N ARG A 297 -21.75 26.27 5.39
CA ARG A 297 -20.91 27.36 4.87
C ARG A 297 -21.46 28.75 5.20
N ASN A 298 -22.79 28.88 5.25
CA ASN A 298 -23.46 30.16 5.48
C ASN A 298 -23.66 30.50 6.97
N LEU A 299 -23.24 29.63 7.91
CA LEU A 299 -23.26 29.96 9.33
C LEU A 299 -22.42 31.21 9.61
N SER A 300 -22.88 32.10 10.48
CA SER A 300 -22.27 33.44 10.63
C SER A 300 -21.27 33.49 11.80
N SER A 301 -21.40 32.60 12.78
CA SER A 301 -20.54 32.55 13.96
C SER A 301 -19.77 31.23 14.09
N ALA A 302 -18.62 31.29 14.75
CA ALA A 302 -17.84 30.10 15.11
C ALA A 302 -18.60 29.17 16.07
N ASP A 303 -19.49 29.70 16.92
CA ASP A 303 -20.27 28.91 17.87
C ASP A 303 -21.39 28.12 17.19
N GLU A 304 -22.06 28.71 16.19
CA GLU A 304 -23.00 27.99 15.34
C GLU A 304 -22.31 26.86 14.58
N LEU A 305 -21.14 27.14 14.00
CA LEU A 305 -20.35 26.11 13.30
C LEU A 305 -19.90 25.01 14.25
N ARG A 306 -19.41 25.36 15.44
CA ARG A 306 -19.00 24.39 16.47
C ARG A 306 -20.17 23.49 16.88
N SER A 307 -21.36 24.06 17.01
CA SER A 307 -22.58 23.30 17.32
C SER A 307 -22.97 22.35 16.18
N ALA A 308 -22.91 22.81 14.93
CA ALA A 308 -23.20 21.98 13.75
C ALA A 308 -22.19 20.82 13.60
N VAL A 309 -20.90 21.10 13.75
CA VAL A 309 -19.82 20.10 13.74
C VAL A 309 -20.02 19.07 14.85
N SER A 310 -20.28 19.51 16.08
CA SER A 310 -20.52 18.60 17.21
C SER A 310 -21.75 17.71 16.98
N SER A 311 -22.84 18.27 16.45
CA SER A 311 -24.03 17.53 16.07
C SER A 311 -23.74 16.50 14.97
N ARG A 312 -22.94 16.87 13.97
CA ARG A 312 -22.53 15.97 12.87
C ARG A 312 -21.76 14.76 13.37
N ILE A 313 -20.69 14.95 14.16
CA ILE A 313 -19.89 13.84 14.70
C ILE A 313 -20.77 12.94 15.58
N THR A 314 -21.49 13.55 16.53
CA THR A 314 -22.27 12.80 17.51
C THR A 314 -23.40 12.03 16.83
N GLY A 315 -24.15 12.65 15.93
CA GLY A 315 -25.27 12.04 15.23
C GLY A 315 -24.85 10.91 14.31
N LEU A 316 -23.81 11.12 13.50
CA LEU A 316 -23.33 10.12 12.54
C LEU A 316 -22.73 8.90 13.27
N LEU A 317 -21.81 9.14 14.22
CA LEU A 317 -21.10 8.06 14.88
C LEU A 317 -21.94 7.33 15.93
N SER A 318 -22.89 8.01 16.59
CA SER A 318 -23.83 7.30 17.49
C SER A 318 -24.76 6.38 16.70
N ARG A 319 -25.11 6.75 15.46
CA ARG A 319 -25.96 5.94 14.59
C ARG A 319 -25.25 4.68 14.11
N TYR A 320 -24.00 4.82 13.67
CA TYR A 320 -23.25 3.78 12.96
C TYR A 320 -22.10 3.17 13.77
N LYS A 321 -22.20 3.25 15.10
CA LYS A 321 -21.17 2.77 16.00
C LYS A 321 -20.91 1.28 15.79
N GLY A 322 -19.68 0.93 15.40
CA GLY A 322 -19.27 -0.45 15.15
C GLY A 322 -19.69 -1.02 13.80
N ASP A 323 -20.39 -0.26 12.95
CA ASP A 323 -20.77 -0.70 11.61
C ASP A 323 -19.63 -0.47 10.59
N PHE A 324 -18.84 0.58 10.79
CA PHE A 324 -17.69 0.91 9.95
C PHE A 324 -16.38 0.60 10.68
N VAL A 325 -15.51 -0.16 10.02
CA VAL A 325 -14.20 -0.50 10.61
C VAL A 325 -13.27 0.71 10.65
N HIS A 326 -13.46 1.66 9.72
CA HIS A 326 -12.67 2.86 9.56
C HIS A 326 -13.55 4.11 9.42
N TRP A 327 -13.03 5.27 9.84
CA TRP A 327 -13.62 6.57 9.53
C TRP A 327 -12.58 7.54 8.98
N ASP A 328 -12.85 8.10 7.80
CA ASP A 328 -12.19 9.30 7.33
C ASP A 328 -12.79 10.49 8.11
N VAL A 329 -12.07 10.98 9.11
CA VAL A 329 -12.60 11.98 10.06
C VAL A 329 -12.67 13.35 9.40
N SER A 330 -11.56 13.84 8.87
CA SER A 330 -11.46 15.05 8.07
C SER A 330 -10.66 14.74 6.82
N ASN A 331 -11.33 14.81 5.67
CA ASN A 331 -10.73 14.58 4.35
C ASN A 331 -10.00 15.83 3.85
N GLU A 332 -8.85 15.64 3.21
CA GLU A 332 -8.07 16.65 2.49
C GLU A 332 -7.55 17.82 3.35
N MET A 333 -7.07 17.49 4.56
CA MET A 333 -6.56 18.48 5.53
C MET A 333 -5.23 19.12 5.13
N LEU A 334 -4.49 18.55 4.17
CA LEU A 334 -3.26 19.16 3.68
C LEU A 334 -3.51 20.30 2.69
N HIS A 335 -4.61 20.22 1.93
CA HIS A 335 -4.95 21.22 0.93
C HIS A 335 -5.91 22.28 1.44
N PHE A 336 -6.76 21.95 2.40
CA PHE A 336 -7.83 22.81 2.88
C PHE A 336 -7.91 22.83 4.41
N ASP A 337 -8.37 23.95 4.95
CA ASP A 337 -8.39 24.26 6.39
C ASP A 337 -9.73 24.92 6.80
N PHE A 338 -10.83 24.58 6.11
CA PHE A 338 -12.11 25.27 6.26
C PHE A 338 -12.56 25.34 7.71
N TYR A 339 -12.56 24.22 8.42
CA TYR A 339 -13.09 24.18 9.78
C TYR A 339 -12.17 24.89 10.76
N GLU A 340 -10.85 24.65 10.71
CA GLU A 340 -9.88 25.30 11.61
C GLU A 340 -9.90 26.82 11.47
N ARG A 341 -9.91 27.32 10.23
CA ARG A 341 -9.97 28.75 9.93
C ARG A 341 -11.28 29.38 10.43
N ARG A 342 -12.42 28.74 10.18
CA ARG A 342 -13.75 29.27 10.51
C ARG A 342 -14.06 29.19 12.01
N LEU A 343 -13.52 28.21 12.70
CA LEU A 343 -13.62 28.08 14.16
C LEU A 343 -12.60 28.96 14.90
N GLY A 344 -11.61 29.52 14.19
CA GLY A 344 -10.52 30.31 14.79
C GLY A 344 -9.63 29.47 15.70
N ASN A 345 -9.56 28.16 15.45
CA ASN A 345 -8.87 27.18 16.29
C ASN A 345 -8.05 26.24 15.39
N THR A 346 -6.73 26.38 15.44
CA THR A 346 -5.78 25.54 14.68
C THR A 346 -5.74 24.08 15.18
N ASN A 347 -6.49 23.75 16.23
CA ASN A 347 -6.61 22.40 16.76
C ASN A 347 -8.01 21.82 16.51
N ALA A 348 -8.87 22.45 15.70
CA ALA A 348 -10.23 21.94 15.51
C ALA A 348 -10.24 20.52 14.94
N SER A 349 -9.35 20.19 14.00
CA SER A 349 -9.24 18.82 13.49
C SER A 349 -8.89 17.84 14.61
N LEU A 350 -7.99 18.20 15.53
CA LEU A 350 -7.67 17.37 16.69
C LEU A 350 -8.91 17.10 17.57
N GLU A 351 -9.73 18.12 17.80
CA GLU A 351 -10.99 17.97 18.54
C GLU A 351 -11.96 17.02 17.81
N PHE A 352 -11.96 17.01 16.48
CA PHE A 352 -12.80 16.10 15.70
C PHE A 352 -12.35 14.65 15.84
N PHE A 353 -11.04 14.38 15.76
CA PHE A 353 -10.50 13.05 16.00
C PHE A 353 -10.75 12.57 17.44
N ALA A 354 -10.61 13.45 18.42
CA ALA A 354 -10.90 13.13 19.82
C ALA A 354 -12.39 12.81 20.04
N ALA A 355 -13.30 13.61 19.46
CA ALA A 355 -14.73 13.37 19.53
C ALA A 355 -15.14 12.09 18.79
N ALA A 356 -14.55 11.83 17.62
CA ALA A 356 -14.82 10.63 16.85
C ALA A 356 -14.44 9.36 17.62
N ARG A 357 -13.26 9.37 18.26
CA ARG A 357 -12.82 8.28 19.14
C ARG A 357 -13.75 8.04 20.31
N ALA A 358 -14.20 9.10 20.96
CA ALA A 358 -15.09 8.97 22.11
C ALA A 358 -16.42 8.33 21.71
N ALA A 359 -16.92 8.64 20.50
CA ALA A 359 -18.15 8.09 19.97
C ALA A 359 -17.98 6.62 19.52
N ASP A 360 -16.95 6.33 18.72
CA ASP A 360 -16.64 4.98 18.22
C ASP A 360 -15.17 4.60 18.50
N PRO A 361 -14.89 4.00 19.68
CA PRO A 361 -13.52 3.69 20.09
C PRO A 361 -12.95 2.43 19.42
N LEU A 362 -13.75 1.68 18.64
CA LEU A 362 -13.28 0.46 17.96
C LEU A 362 -12.88 0.73 16.51
N ALA A 363 -13.39 1.80 15.91
CA ALA A 363 -13.02 2.19 14.55
C ALA A 363 -11.60 2.78 14.50
N THR A 364 -10.84 2.44 13.46
CA THR A 364 -9.58 3.14 13.16
C THR A 364 -9.89 4.46 12.47
N LEU A 365 -9.29 5.55 12.92
CA LEU A 365 -9.54 6.90 12.42
C LEU A 365 -8.46 7.28 11.40
N PHE A 366 -8.85 7.59 10.17
CA PHE A 366 -7.93 7.89 9.09
C PHE A 366 -7.81 9.40 8.88
N MET A 367 -6.57 9.85 8.67
CA MET A 367 -6.29 11.05 7.89
C MET A 367 -6.24 10.61 6.42
N ASN A 368 -7.03 11.23 5.55
CA ASN A 368 -7.15 10.83 4.14
C ASN A 368 -6.90 12.04 3.24
N ASP A 369 -5.89 11.96 2.39
CA ASP A 369 -5.45 13.05 1.51
C ASP A 369 -4.95 12.51 0.17
N PHE A 370 -5.14 13.32 -0.89
CA PHE A 370 -4.56 13.08 -2.22
C PHE A 370 -3.18 13.70 -2.38
N ASN A 371 -2.53 13.34 -3.49
CA ASN A 371 -1.21 13.80 -3.95
C ASN A 371 -0.02 13.48 -3.04
N VAL A 372 -0.22 12.79 -1.91
CA VAL A 372 0.87 12.36 -1.01
C VAL A 372 1.72 11.26 -1.67
N VAL A 373 1.08 10.27 -2.28
CA VAL A 373 1.72 9.07 -2.86
C VAL A 373 1.84 9.16 -4.39
N GLU A 374 1.01 9.98 -5.00
CA GLU A 374 0.81 10.12 -6.43
C GLU A 374 1.91 10.96 -7.08
N THR A 375 2.40 11.97 -6.37
CA THR A 375 3.36 12.93 -6.88
C THR A 375 4.21 13.53 -5.77
N CYS A 376 5.34 14.12 -6.14
CA CYS A 376 6.11 14.98 -5.24
C CYS A 376 6.17 16.43 -5.74
N ASP A 377 5.42 16.76 -6.80
CA ASP A 377 5.33 18.12 -7.33
C ASP A 377 4.32 19.00 -6.58
N ASP A 378 3.29 18.42 -5.96
CA ASP A 378 2.38 19.16 -5.09
C ASP A 378 3.11 19.62 -3.83
N VAL A 379 3.10 20.93 -3.58
CA VAL A 379 3.81 21.54 -2.44
C VAL A 379 2.94 21.62 -1.19
N ASN A 380 1.63 21.44 -1.32
CA ASN A 380 0.70 21.50 -0.20
C ASN A 380 0.52 20.13 0.47
N SER A 381 0.73 19.05 -0.28
CA SER A 381 0.55 17.67 0.20
C SER A 381 1.80 16.83 -0.03
N THR A 382 2.81 17.09 0.80
CA THR A 382 4.04 16.29 0.78
C THR A 382 3.98 15.19 1.84
N VAL A 383 4.73 14.11 1.62
CA VAL A 383 4.88 13.04 2.61
C VAL A 383 5.38 13.54 3.97
N ASP A 384 6.19 14.61 4.01
CA ASP A 384 6.66 15.19 5.28
C ASP A 384 5.59 16.03 5.97
N ASP A 385 4.79 16.77 5.22
CA ASP A 385 3.67 17.54 5.78
C ASP A 385 2.58 16.60 6.31
N TYR A 386 2.30 15.52 5.58
CA TYR A 386 1.43 14.44 6.05
C TYR A 386 1.93 13.85 7.37
N VAL A 387 3.22 13.47 7.44
CA VAL A 387 3.83 12.95 8.67
C VAL A 387 3.79 13.98 9.81
N ALA A 388 4.04 15.25 9.52
CA ALA A 388 4.00 16.32 10.53
C ALA A 388 2.60 16.51 11.09
N ARG A 389 1.58 16.54 10.22
CA ARG A 389 0.17 16.67 10.58
C ARG A 389 -0.32 15.45 11.37
N LEU A 390 0.05 14.25 10.94
CA LEU A 390 -0.30 13.03 11.67
C LEU A 390 0.31 13.01 13.07
N ARG A 391 1.59 13.39 13.21
CA ARG A 391 2.24 13.52 14.53
C ARG A 391 1.60 14.56 15.42
N GLU A 392 1.06 15.64 14.85
CA GLU A 392 0.29 16.64 15.59
C GLU A 392 -0.99 16.04 16.17
N LEU A 393 -1.76 15.34 15.33
CA LEU A 393 -2.96 14.62 15.77
C LEU A 393 -2.60 13.62 16.89
N MET A 394 -1.56 12.80 16.70
CA MET A 394 -1.12 11.81 17.69
C MET A 394 -0.79 12.45 19.05
N ARG A 395 0.01 13.52 19.07
CA ARG A 395 0.39 14.23 20.32
C ARG A 395 -0.81 14.80 21.07
N GLY A 396 -1.85 15.19 20.36
CA GLY A 396 -3.07 15.74 20.95
C GLY A 396 -3.98 14.72 21.61
N GLY A 397 -3.54 13.47 21.76
CA GLY A 397 -4.32 12.38 22.34
C GLY A 397 -4.95 11.46 21.30
N ALA A 398 -4.68 11.68 20.00
CA ALA A 398 -5.09 10.74 18.97
C ALA A 398 -4.18 9.49 18.92
N ALA A 399 -3.02 9.44 19.57
CA ALA A 399 -1.93 8.44 19.34
C ALA A 399 -2.21 6.91 19.31
N ASN A 400 -3.43 6.41 19.53
CA ASN A 400 -3.71 4.97 19.70
C ASN A 400 -4.53 4.33 18.58
N LEU A 401 -5.05 5.06 17.58
CA LEU A 401 -5.99 4.50 16.59
C LEU A 401 -5.97 5.24 15.25
N GLU A 402 -4.82 5.69 14.77
CA GLU A 402 -4.73 6.37 13.47
C GLU A 402 -4.35 5.43 12.32
N GLY A 403 -5.08 5.55 11.22
CA GLY A 403 -4.71 5.00 9.92
C GLY A 403 -4.18 6.07 8.98
N ILE A 404 -3.35 5.64 8.03
CA ILE A 404 -2.82 6.48 6.95
C ILE A 404 -3.66 6.20 5.70
N GLY A 405 -4.46 7.18 5.27
CA GLY A 405 -5.26 7.13 4.05
C GLY A 405 -4.60 7.92 2.94
N LEU A 406 -4.35 7.25 1.81
CA LEU A 406 -3.75 7.83 0.61
C LEU A 406 -4.72 7.60 -0.54
N GLU A 407 -5.35 8.67 -1.04
CA GLU A 407 -6.44 8.56 -2.02
C GLU A 407 -5.97 7.76 -3.25
N GLY A 408 -4.85 8.14 -3.87
CA GLY A 408 -4.31 7.36 -4.98
C GLY A 408 -5.00 7.66 -6.30
N HIS A 409 -5.39 8.93 -6.52
CA HIS A 409 -5.89 9.42 -7.80
C HIS A 409 -4.73 9.63 -8.79
N PHE A 410 -4.26 8.56 -9.42
CA PHE A 410 -3.04 8.62 -10.22
C PHE A 410 -3.30 9.17 -11.63
N SER A 411 -2.44 10.08 -12.08
CA SER A 411 -2.22 10.28 -13.51
C SER A 411 -1.30 9.17 -14.05
N LYS A 412 -0.09 9.48 -14.54
CA LYS A 412 0.93 8.46 -14.79
C LYS A 412 1.64 8.12 -13.47
N PRO A 413 1.49 6.89 -12.94
CA PRO A 413 2.12 6.52 -11.68
C PRO A 413 3.64 6.40 -11.82
N ASN A 414 4.37 6.83 -10.79
CA ASN A 414 5.80 6.61 -10.63
C ASN A 414 6.04 5.55 -9.55
N LEU A 415 6.11 4.27 -9.94
CA LEU A 415 6.15 3.14 -8.99
C LEU A 415 7.30 3.23 -7.96
N PRO A 416 8.53 3.64 -8.33
CA PRO A 416 9.60 3.84 -7.35
C PRO A 416 9.34 4.97 -6.35
N LEU A 417 8.65 6.05 -6.77
CA LEU A 417 8.22 7.12 -5.88
C LEU A 417 7.13 6.64 -4.93
N ILE A 418 6.13 5.91 -5.43
CA ILE A 418 5.07 5.29 -4.60
C ILE A 418 5.71 4.46 -3.49
N ARG A 419 6.63 3.55 -3.84
CA ARG A 419 7.34 2.72 -2.85
C ARG A 419 8.12 3.57 -1.83
N ALA A 420 8.84 4.60 -2.28
CA ALA A 420 9.61 5.46 -1.38
C ALA A 420 8.73 6.27 -0.41
N VAL A 421 7.55 6.73 -0.85
CA VAL A 421 6.57 7.40 0.02
C VAL A 421 6.03 6.41 1.05
N LEU A 422 5.64 5.21 0.61
CA LEU A 422 5.15 4.15 1.50
C LEU A 422 6.20 3.72 2.53
N ASP A 423 7.48 3.61 2.16
CA ASP A 423 8.59 3.32 3.08
C ASP A 423 8.65 4.36 4.19
N LYS A 424 8.55 5.65 3.82
CA LYS A 424 8.65 6.78 4.75
C LYS A 424 7.46 6.81 5.72
N LEU A 425 6.25 6.61 5.21
CA LEU A 425 5.04 6.52 6.03
C LEU A 425 5.05 5.29 6.95
N SER A 426 5.62 4.17 6.51
CA SER A 426 5.71 2.94 7.30
C SER A 426 6.61 3.08 8.53
N THR A 427 7.48 4.10 8.58
CA THR A 427 8.27 4.42 9.79
C THR A 427 7.40 4.85 10.98
N LEU A 428 6.14 5.19 10.75
CA LEU A 428 5.18 5.55 11.80
C LEU A 428 4.51 4.33 12.45
N HIS A 429 4.67 3.13 11.86
CA HIS A 429 4.06 1.89 12.35
C HIS A 429 2.53 1.94 12.46
N LEU A 430 1.89 2.71 11.58
CA LEU A 430 0.44 2.81 11.44
C LEU A 430 -0.02 2.05 10.19
N PRO A 431 -1.25 1.52 10.16
CA PRO A 431 -1.79 0.85 8.98
C PRO A 431 -1.95 1.84 7.82
N ILE A 432 -1.43 1.50 6.64
CA ILE A 432 -1.57 2.32 5.42
C ILE A 432 -2.62 1.72 4.51
N TRP A 433 -3.54 2.53 4.02
CA TRP A 433 -4.51 2.15 2.99
C TRP A 433 -4.37 3.04 1.78
N LEU A 434 -4.40 2.43 0.59
CA LEU A 434 -4.72 3.16 -0.63
C LEU A 434 -6.24 3.20 -0.72
N THR A 435 -6.85 4.38 -0.63
CA THR A 435 -8.26 4.53 -0.24
C THR A 435 -9.20 4.81 -1.41
N GLU A 436 -8.70 5.33 -2.53
CA GLU A 436 -9.50 5.82 -3.66
C GLU A 436 -8.79 5.59 -5.01
N VAL A 437 -8.15 4.43 -5.18
CA VAL A 437 -7.27 4.18 -6.32
C VAL A 437 -8.04 4.21 -7.65
N ASP A 438 -7.64 5.13 -8.52
CA ASP A 438 -8.03 5.16 -9.92
C ASP A 438 -6.90 5.70 -10.81
N ILE A 439 -7.06 5.52 -12.12
CA ILE A 439 -6.16 6.08 -13.12
C ILE A 439 -6.93 7.11 -13.93
N SER A 440 -6.35 8.30 -14.10
CA SER A 440 -6.93 9.43 -14.84
C SER A 440 -7.57 9.01 -16.16
N LYS A 441 -8.81 9.49 -16.39
CA LYS A 441 -9.57 9.27 -17.63
C LYS A 441 -8.94 9.91 -18.88
N THR A 442 -7.85 10.66 -18.73
CA THR A 442 -7.07 11.20 -19.86
C THR A 442 -6.31 10.12 -20.62
N PHE A 443 -6.13 8.94 -20.03
CA PHE A 443 -5.52 7.79 -20.68
C PHE A 443 -6.59 6.89 -21.32
N ASP A 444 -6.21 6.17 -22.38
CA ASP A 444 -7.06 5.12 -22.93
C ASP A 444 -7.17 3.92 -21.95
N ARG A 445 -8.20 3.08 -22.15
CA ARG A 445 -8.51 1.95 -21.26
C ARG A 445 -7.36 0.95 -21.09
N GLN A 446 -6.55 0.72 -22.12
CA GLN A 446 -5.42 -0.22 -22.03
C GLN A 446 -4.28 0.39 -21.21
N THR A 447 -4.01 1.68 -21.40
CA THR A 447 -3.05 2.42 -20.59
C THR A 447 -3.49 2.50 -19.13
N GLN A 448 -4.78 2.76 -18.86
CA GLN A 448 -5.34 2.70 -17.50
C GLN A 448 -5.11 1.33 -16.86
N ALA A 449 -5.42 0.24 -17.57
CA ALA A 449 -5.21 -1.12 -17.06
C ALA A 449 -3.74 -1.40 -16.71
N LYS A 450 -2.79 -1.02 -17.58
CA LYS A 450 -1.35 -1.18 -17.34
C LYS A 450 -0.89 -0.41 -16.09
N TYR A 451 -1.33 0.84 -15.94
CA TYR A 451 -0.96 1.66 -14.79
C TYR A 451 -1.61 1.17 -13.50
N LEU A 452 -2.88 0.75 -13.57
CA LEU A 452 -3.58 0.16 -12.45
C LEU A 452 -2.84 -1.08 -11.93
N GLU A 453 -2.45 -2.01 -12.81
CA GLU A 453 -1.70 -3.20 -12.41
C GLU A 453 -0.41 -2.84 -11.66
N GLY A 454 0.31 -1.83 -12.15
CA GLY A 454 1.52 -1.32 -11.48
C GLY A 454 1.24 -0.85 -10.06
N VAL A 455 0.24 0.02 -9.89
CA VAL A 455 -0.15 0.58 -8.57
C VAL A 455 -0.63 -0.52 -7.63
N LEU A 456 -1.50 -1.42 -8.09
CA LEU A 456 -2.05 -2.50 -7.27
C LEU A 456 -0.96 -3.46 -6.79
N ARG A 457 -0.02 -3.83 -7.67
CA ARG A 457 1.12 -4.68 -7.28
C ARG A 457 2.07 -3.97 -6.31
N GLU A 458 2.31 -2.67 -6.46
CA GLU A 458 3.09 -1.91 -5.46
C GLU A 458 2.40 -1.88 -4.11
N GLY A 459 1.10 -1.54 -4.06
CA GLY A 459 0.32 -1.50 -2.83
C GLY A 459 0.28 -2.87 -2.13
N PHE A 460 -0.10 -3.93 -2.85
CA PHE A 460 -0.26 -5.26 -2.23
C PHE A 460 1.06 -5.85 -1.72
N SER A 461 2.16 -5.63 -2.46
CA SER A 461 3.49 -6.14 -2.09
C SER A 461 4.18 -5.33 -1.00
N HIS A 462 3.82 -4.06 -0.79
CA HIS A 462 4.46 -3.23 0.21
C HIS A 462 4.11 -3.71 1.64
N PRO A 463 5.10 -3.96 2.52
CA PRO A 463 4.87 -4.54 3.85
C PRO A 463 4.01 -3.68 4.79
N GLY A 464 4.03 -2.36 4.60
CA GLY A 464 3.26 -1.40 5.43
C GLY A 464 1.85 -1.10 4.93
N VAL A 465 1.43 -1.63 3.78
CA VAL A 465 0.06 -1.44 3.27
C VAL A 465 -0.84 -2.54 3.82
N ASN A 466 -2.03 -2.16 4.26
CA ASN A 466 -3.00 -3.03 4.95
C ASN A 466 -4.34 -3.10 4.23
N GLY A 467 -4.56 -2.34 3.16
CA GLY A 467 -5.76 -2.44 2.34
C GLY A 467 -5.69 -1.58 1.10
N ILE A 468 -6.47 -1.94 0.09
CA ILE A 468 -6.63 -1.19 -1.17
C ILE A 468 -8.11 -1.06 -1.49
N MET A 469 -8.53 0.16 -1.80
CA MET A 469 -9.86 0.51 -2.25
C MET A 469 -9.75 1.18 -3.62
N LEU A 470 -10.48 0.68 -4.60
CA LEU A 470 -10.61 1.29 -5.93
C LEU A 470 -11.70 2.37 -5.90
N TRP A 471 -11.53 3.46 -6.65
CA TRP A 471 -12.56 4.49 -6.81
C TRP A 471 -13.33 4.34 -8.12
N SER A 472 -14.00 3.20 -8.26
CA SER A 472 -14.67 2.78 -9.50
C SER A 472 -16.18 2.55 -9.35
N ALA A 473 -16.83 3.29 -8.44
CA ALA A 473 -18.26 3.22 -8.23
C ALA A 473 -19.04 3.41 -9.55
N LEU A 474 -20.01 2.53 -9.77
CA LEU A 474 -20.85 2.57 -10.97
C LEU A 474 -22.02 3.54 -10.78
N HIS A 475 -22.14 4.52 -11.66
CA HIS A 475 -23.22 5.52 -11.66
C HIS A 475 -24.32 5.20 -12.68
N PRO A 476 -25.49 5.87 -12.63
CA PRO A 476 -26.49 5.76 -13.70
C PRO A 476 -25.91 6.04 -15.08
N ASN A 477 -26.45 5.36 -16.10
CA ASN A 477 -25.89 5.35 -17.47
C ASN A 477 -24.42 4.91 -17.52
N VAL A 478 -24.02 4.12 -16.52
CA VAL A 478 -22.77 3.36 -16.50
C VAL A 478 -21.57 4.29 -16.68
N SER A 479 -21.58 5.30 -15.83
CA SER A 479 -20.46 6.22 -15.69
C SER A 479 -19.70 5.92 -14.41
N CYS A 480 -18.46 6.36 -14.37
CA CYS A 480 -17.56 6.28 -13.24
C CYS A 480 -16.77 7.60 -13.19
N TYR A 481 -16.05 7.84 -12.10
CA TYR A 481 -15.32 9.09 -11.93
C TYR A 481 -14.13 9.24 -12.92
N GLN A 482 -13.11 8.38 -12.80
CA GLN A 482 -11.93 8.36 -13.67
C GLN A 482 -11.80 7.05 -14.46
N MET A 483 -12.13 5.93 -13.82
CA MET A 483 -11.84 4.60 -14.33
C MET A 483 -12.98 3.63 -13.99
N CYS A 484 -13.54 3.00 -15.01
CA CYS A 484 -14.60 2.00 -14.87
C CYS A 484 -13.96 0.61 -14.93
N LEU A 485 -14.47 -0.33 -14.13
CA LEU A 485 -14.05 -1.74 -14.21
C LEU A 485 -14.88 -2.53 -15.23
N THR A 486 -16.12 -2.13 -15.47
CA THR A 486 -17.05 -2.78 -16.40
C THR A 486 -17.76 -1.79 -17.31
N ASP A 487 -18.41 -2.31 -18.34
CA ASP A 487 -19.41 -1.59 -19.13
C ASP A 487 -20.84 -1.78 -18.59
N ASP A 488 -21.83 -1.42 -19.41
CA ASP A 488 -23.25 -1.41 -19.07
C ASP A 488 -23.84 -2.79 -18.78
N ASP A 489 -23.27 -3.83 -19.39
CA ASP A 489 -23.72 -5.21 -19.23
C ASP A 489 -22.98 -5.91 -18.07
N LEU A 490 -22.14 -5.16 -17.34
CA LEU A 490 -21.19 -5.65 -16.33
C LEU A 490 -20.11 -6.58 -16.92
N GLU A 491 -19.84 -6.45 -18.23
CA GLU A 491 -18.70 -7.10 -18.85
C GLU A 491 -17.43 -6.31 -18.53
N ASN A 492 -16.34 -7.03 -18.28
CA ASN A 492 -15.08 -6.39 -17.87
C ASN A 492 -14.54 -5.47 -18.97
N LEU A 493 -14.13 -4.28 -18.54
CA LEU A 493 -13.18 -3.46 -19.26
C LEU A 493 -11.75 -3.94 -18.92
N PRO A 494 -10.71 -3.48 -19.66
CA PRO A 494 -9.33 -3.91 -19.40
C PRO A 494 -8.86 -3.70 -17.94
N ALA A 495 -9.37 -2.69 -17.24
CA ALA A 495 -9.10 -2.49 -15.82
C ALA A 495 -9.76 -3.56 -14.93
N GLY A 496 -10.98 -4.00 -15.26
CA GLY A 496 -11.65 -5.14 -14.62
C GLY A 496 -10.88 -6.45 -14.83
N ASP A 497 -10.39 -6.70 -16.05
CA ASP A 497 -9.56 -7.88 -16.35
C ASP A 497 -8.27 -7.93 -15.52
N VAL A 498 -7.66 -6.77 -15.25
CA VAL A 498 -6.52 -6.66 -14.34
C VAL A 498 -6.91 -7.06 -12.93
N VAL A 499 -8.03 -6.54 -12.42
CA VAL A 499 -8.52 -6.84 -11.07
C VAL A 499 -8.79 -8.33 -10.91
N ASP A 500 -9.56 -8.94 -11.81
CA ASP A 500 -9.91 -10.35 -11.74
C ASP A 500 -8.66 -11.25 -11.81
N ARG A 501 -7.70 -10.91 -12.67
CA ARG A 501 -6.42 -11.63 -12.76
C ARG A 501 -5.62 -11.54 -11.47
N LEU A 502 -5.53 -10.36 -10.85
CA LEU A 502 -4.77 -10.17 -9.61
C LEU A 502 -5.45 -10.83 -8.41
N LEU A 503 -6.77 -10.77 -8.30
CA LEU A 503 -7.52 -11.47 -7.26
C LEU A 503 -7.31 -12.99 -7.30
N ASN A 504 -7.26 -13.55 -8.51
CA ASN A 504 -6.96 -14.95 -8.77
C ASN A 504 -5.47 -15.30 -8.57
N GLU A 505 -4.56 -14.33 -8.66
CA GLU A 505 -3.14 -14.48 -8.32
C GLU A 505 -2.91 -14.42 -6.79
N TRP A 506 -3.69 -13.60 -6.09
CA TRP A 506 -3.58 -13.33 -4.65
C TRP A 506 -4.48 -14.21 -3.79
N GLU A 507 -4.59 -15.47 -4.19
CA GLU A 507 -5.44 -16.46 -3.56
C GLU A 507 -4.78 -17.84 -3.56
N THR A 508 -5.09 -18.62 -2.53
CA THR A 508 -4.69 -20.03 -2.45
C THR A 508 -5.72 -20.87 -3.18
N LYS A 509 -5.52 -21.07 -4.49
CA LYS A 509 -6.51 -21.73 -5.37
C LYS A 509 -6.92 -23.12 -4.88
N TRP A 510 -5.94 -23.96 -4.58
CA TRP A 510 -6.13 -25.29 -4.00
C TRP A 510 -4.79 -25.80 -3.51
N ALA A 511 -4.76 -26.31 -2.29
CA ALA A 511 -3.63 -27.09 -1.79
C ALA A 511 -4.16 -28.44 -1.34
N GLY A 512 -3.68 -29.52 -1.93
CA GLY A 512 -4.04 -30.86 -1.52
C GLY A 512 -3.04 -31.90 -1.97
N GLY A 513 -3.06 -33.02 -1.29
CA GLY A 513 -2.10 -34.10 -1.49
C GLY A 513 -2.23 -35.14 -0.39
N GLU A 514 -1.27 -36.06 -0.35
CA GLU A 514 -1.22 -37.09 0.68
C GLU A 514 -0.24 -36.72 1.78
N THR A 515 -0.55 -37.12 3.02
CA THR A 515 0.39 -37.04 4.13
C THR A 515 1.59 -37.96 3.90
N ASN A 516 2.76 -37.51 4.34
CA ASN A 516 4.00 -38.29 4.31
C ASN A 516 4.02 -39.38 5.42
N ASP A 517 5.14 -40.10 5.54
CA ASP A 517 5.35 -41.16 6.53
C ASP A 517 5.24 -40.71 8.01
N HIS A 518 5.24 -39.41 8.27
CA HIS A 518 5.04 -38.81 9.59
C HIS A 518 3.60 -38.29 9.78
N GLY A 519 2.70 -38.57 8.84
CA GLY A 519 1.32 -38.07 8.87
C GLY A 519 1.18 -36.58 8.58
N ILE A 520 2.16 -35.97 7.88
CA ILE A 520 2.20 -34.52 7.65
C ILE A 520 1.96 -34.18 6.18
N PHE A 521 1.06 -33.23 5.94
CA PHE A 521 0.92 -32.51 4.67
C PHE A 521 1.27 -31.03 4.88
N SER A 522 2.13 -30.47 4.03
CA SER A 522 2.61 -29.09 4.16
C SER A 522 2.36 -28.27 2.91
N PHE A 523 2.01 -26.99 3.10
CA PHE A 523 1.82 -26.03 2.01
C PHE A 523 2.18 -24.60 2.46
N VAL A 524 2.19 -23.66 1.52
CA VAL A 524 2.29 -22.22 1.81
C VAL A 524 1.05 -21.54 1.27
N GLY A 525 0.23 -20.99 2.16
CA GLY A 525 -1.04 -20.33 1.82
C GLY A 525 -0.97 -18.83 1.99
N PHE A 526 -1.83 -18.10 1.26
CA PHE A 526 -2.10 -16.70 1.54
C PHE A 526 -2.80 -16.51 2.89
N LEU A 527 -2.66 -15.36 3.54
CA LEU A 527 -3.35 -15.12 4.81
C LEU A 527 -4.87 -15.11 4.60
N GLY A 528 -5.60 -15.67 5.57
CA GLY A 528 -7.05 -15.79 5.53
C GLY A 528 -7.58 -17.02 6.24
N GLU A 529 -8.85 -17.32 6.00
CA GLU A 529 -9.54 -18.46 6.59
C GLU A 529 -9.62 -19.62 5.59
N TYR A 530 -9.49 -20.84 6.11
CA TYR A 530 -9.48 -22.06 5.31
C TYR A 530 -10.43 -23.11 5.86
N MET A 531 -11.04 -23.86 4.95
CA MET A 531 -11.64 -25.17 5.24
C MET A 531 -10.60 -26.25 4.91
N VAL A 532 -10.38 -27.19 5.85
CA VAL A 532 -9.43 -28.29 5.71
C VAL A 532 -10.16 -29.60 5.92
N SER A 533 -10.03 -30.52 4.96
CA SER A 533 -10.59 -31.88 5.03
C SER A 533 -9.45 -32.90 4.94
N ALA A 534 -9.46 -33.91 5.81
CA ALA A 534 -8.55 -35.05 5.76
C ALA A 534 -9.34 -36.35 5.66
N THR A 535 -8.96 -37.22 4.73
CA THR A 535 -9.65 -38.49 4.45
C THR A 535 -8.66 -39.65 4.37
N TYR A 536 -8.95 -40.75 5.04
CA TYR A 536 -8.21 -42.01 4.93
C TYR A 536 -9.16 -43.21 5.00
N GLY A 537 -9.16 -44.04 3.96
CA GLY A 537 -10.17 -45.09 3.79
C GLY A 537 -11.58 -44.50 3.73
N ASN A 538 -12.47 -44.91 4.64
CA ASN A 538 -13.85 -44.40 4.73
C ASN A 538 -14.03 -43.32 5.80
N ARG A 539 -12.94 -42.81 6.38
CA ARG A 539 -12.99 -41.79 7.45
C ARG A 539 -12.63 -40.43 6.89
N THR A 540 -13.43 -39.43 7.21
CA THR A 540 -13.20 -38.04 6.83
C THR A 540 -13.37 -37.16 8.06
N SER A 541 -12.56 -36.11 8.19
CA SER A 541 -12.70 -35.10 9.23
C SER A 541 -12.42 -33.73 8.65
N GLU A 542 -13.23 -32.76 9.03
CA GLU A 542 -13.18 -31.38 8.54
C GLU A 542 -12.99 -30.41 9.71
N THR A 543 -12.20 -29.37 9.48
CA THR A 543 -11.96 -28.29 10.44
C THR A 543 -11.61 -27.01 9.70
N THR A 544 -11.71 -25.88 10.39
CA THR A 544 -11.21 -24.60 9.88
C THR A 544 -9.79 -24.30 10.35
N LEU A 545 -9.07 -23.48 9.59
CA LEU A 545 -7.76 -22.94 9.92
C LEU A 545 -7.74 -21.43 9.62
N SER A 546 -7.48 -20.62 10.64
CA SER A 546 -7.18 -19.20 10.50
C SER A 546 -5.68 -19.00 10.31
N LEU A 547 -5.28 -18.46 9.17
CA LEU A 547 -3.88 -18.21 8.83
C LEU A 547 -3.57 -16.72 8.90
N SER A 548 -3.00 -16.30 10.03
CA SER A 548 -2.53 -14.93 10.26
C SER A 548 -1.02 -14.79 10.07
N GLN A 549 -0.55 -13.55 9.92
CA GLN A 549 0.87 -13.24 9.70
C GLN A 549 1.76 -13.83 10.81
N GLY A 550 2.87 -14.47 10.43
CA GLY A 550 3.85 -15.01 11.35
C GLY A 550 5.04 -15.63 10.63
N ASP A 551 6.21 -15.59 11.27
CA ASP A 551 7.45 -16.12 10.70
C ASP A 551 7.58 -17.65 10.87
N GLU A 552 6.90 -18.22 11.88
CA GLU A 552 6.90 -19.66 12.15
C GLU A 552 5.81 -20.38 11.36
N THR A 553 6.08 -21.64 10.99
CA THR A 553 5.09 -22.54 10.40
C THR A 553 3.86 -22.65 11.30
N SER A 554 2.67 -22.47 10.73
CA SER A 554 1.41 -22.73 11.42
C SER A 554 1.13 -24.23 11.45
N HIS A 555 0.71 -24.76 12.59
CA HIS A 555 0.47 -26.18 12.77
C HIS A 555 -1.01 -26.45 13.07
N LEU A 556 -1.59 -27.38 12.34
CA LEU A 556 -2.96 -27.85 12.53
C LEU A 556 -2.94 -29.36 12.77
N ASN A 557 -3.63 -29.84 13.81
CA ASN A 557 -3.79 -31.27 14.06
C ASN A 557 -5.22 -31.68 13.71
N ILE A 558 -5.35 -32.72 12.89
CA ILE A 558 -6.63 -33.33 12.53
C ILE A 558 -6.60 -34.78 13.01
N GLN A 559 -7.63 -35.15 13.77
CA GLN A 559 -7.82 -36.51 14.23
C GLN A 559 -8.99 -37.12 13.47
N LEU A 560 -8.76 -38.25 12.79
CA LEU A 560 -9.80 -38.94 12.04
C LEU A 560 -10.78 -39.60 13.02
N GLN A 561 -12.02 -39.15 13.03
CA GLN A 561 -13.07 -39.71 13.89
C GLN A 561 -13.64 -41.02 13.30
N TYR A 562 -14.17 -41.87 14.19
CA TYR A 562 -14.75 -43.19 13.85
C TYR A 562 -16.12 -43.11 13.20
#